data_AF-A0A8T7C046-F1
#
_entry.id   AF-A0A8T7C046-F1
#
_cell.length_a   1.000
_cell.length_b   1.000
_cell.length_c   1.000
_cell.angle_alpha   90.00
_cell.angle_beta   90.00
_cell.angle_gamma   90.00
#
_symmetry.space_group_name_H-M   'P 1'
#
loop_
_entity.id
_entity.type
_entity.pdbx_description
1 polymer ?
#
loop_
_entity_poly.entity_id
_entity_poly.type
_entity_poly.pdbx_seq_one_letter_code
_entity_poly.pdbx_strand_id
1 'polypeptide(L)'
;MIDSTRGAARELIGLEEYSEQLAKGTLVSDDRRRRPLWFDGRFLDAAALNSEQNYILGRQADIARVAGVGVVQGLFVDHKENRARTVKLEAGHGITPAGELVMIGDEMEIDLADVPEIRKLDASFGLSELPRQTALNRSGLYILALRPVEYTSHPVASYPTSINATRSVEDGLIVEATAVTLIPYPDQGSRVELNQRRRQVVREVFIDGSRKGQPTGVLPLAMIALNLGVIQWLDVFMVRREVGALDHDVFGLGLSPRALKESYLRQYHAQLS
;
A
#
# COMPACT_ATOMS: atom_id res chain seq x y z
N MET A 1 -12.71 37.69 -18.83
CA MET A 1 -13.83 37.42 -17.90
C MET A 1 -13.89 35.93 -17.72
N ILE A 2 -13.50 35.41 -16.54
CA ILE A 2 -13.53 33.97 -16.25
C ILE A 2 -14.98 33.63 -15.92
N ASP A 3 -15.63 32.84 -16.78
CA ASP A 3 -16.99 32.37 -16.56
C ASP A 3 -16.99 31.33 -15.44
N SER A 4 -17.43 31.73 -14.25
CA SER A 4 -17.46 30.91 -13.04
C SER A 4 -18.60 29.89 -13.00
N THR A 5 -19.42 29.78 -14.06
CA THR A 5 -20.56 28.85 -14.13
C THR A 5 -20.31 27.62 -14.99
N ARG A 6 -19.25 27.63 -15.81
CA ARG A 6 -18.80 26.42 -16.52
C ARG A 6 -17.95 25.59 -15.56
N GLY A 7 -18.48 24.43 -15.14
CA GLY A 7 -17.66 23.38 -14.53
C GLY A 7 -16.47 23.01 -15.43
N ALA A 8 -15.49 22.29 -14.88
CA ALA A 8 -14.20 21.97 -15.51
C ALA A 8 -14.24 21.92 -17.06
N ALA A 9 -13.49 22.80 -17.71
CA ALA A 9 -13.42 23.01 -19.17
C ALA A 9 -12.90 21.79 -19.93
N ARG A 10 -13.68 20.71 -19.97
CA ARG A 10 -13.41 19.50 -20.75
C ARG A 10 -14.18 19.58 -22.05
N GLU A 11 -13.48 19.42 -23.16
CA GLU A 11 -14.07 19.34 -24.48
C GLU A 11 -14.52 17.90 -24.75
N LEU A 12 -15.73 17.75 -25.29
CA LEU A 12 -16.26 16.45 -25.70
C LEU A 12 -15.85 16.22 -27.16
N ILE A 13 -15.04 15.20 -27.40
CA ILE A 13 -14.72 14.72 -28.75
C ILE A 13 -15.68 13.60 -29.15
N GLY A 14 -16.04 13.56 -30.44
CA GLY A 14 -16.90 12.51 -31.01
C GLY A 14 -16.17 11.16 -31.14
N LEU A 15 -16.93 10.10 -31.38
CA LEU A 15 -16.37 8.75 -31.55
C LEU A 15 -15.50 8.61 -32.82
N GLU A 16 -15.91 9.26 -33.91
CA GLU A 16 -15.14 9.28 -35.16
C GLU A 16 -13.77 9.96 -34.94
N GLU A 17 -13.78 11.16 -34.36
CA GLU A 17 -12.57 11.90 -34.00
C GLU A 17 -11.68 11.13 -33.02
N TYR A 18 -12.27 10.49 -31.99
CA TYR A 18 -11.56 9.60 -31.08
C TYR A 18 -10.81 8.51 -31.83
N SER A 19 -11.48 7.80 -32.74
CA SER A 19 -10.89 6.67 -33.48
C SER A 19 -9.78 7.12 -34.41
N GLU A 20 -9.94 8.27 -35.07
CA GLU A 20 -8.90 8.87 -35.90
C GLU A 20 -7.68 9.28 -35.08
N GLN A 21 -7.88 9.98 -33.95
CA GLN A 21 -6.78 10.46 -33.11
C GLN A 21 -6.05 9.31 -32.41
N LEU A 22 -6.77 8.26 -32.02
CA LEU A 22 -6.16 7.05 -31.47
C LEU A 22 -5.29 6.34 -32.53
N ALA A 23 -5.77 6.21 -33.76
CA ALA A 23 -4.99 5.63 -34.86
C ALA A 23 -3.74 6.45 -35.23
N LYS A 24 -3.84 7.78 -35.12
CA LYS A 24 -2.70 8.70 -35.32
C LYS A 24 -1.73 8.72 -34.12
N GLY A 25 -2.07 8.09 -33.00
CA GLY A 25 -1.27 8.10 -31.77
C GLY A 25 -1.25 9.45 -31.06
N THR A 26 -2.15 10.38 -31.42
CA THR A 26 -2.24 11.72 -30.80
C THR A 26 -3.10 11.73 -29.54
N LEU A 27 -3.87 10.66 -29.32
CA LEU A 27 -4.70 10.47 -28.14
C LEU A 27 -4.21 9.27 -27.31
N VAL A 28 -4.13 9.45 -25.98
CA VAL A 28 -3.81 8.38 -25.04
C VAL A 28 -5.04 8.11 -24.17
N SER A 29 -5.52 6.87 -24.18
CA SER A 29 -6.63 6.42 -23.32
C SER A 29 -6.11 5.96 -21.95
N ASP A 30 -6.69 6.48 -20.86
CA ASP A 30 -6.51 5.92 -19.51
C ASP A 30 -7.78 5.14 -19.12
N ASP A 31 -7.68 3.81 -19.18
CA ASP A 31 -8.81 2.92 -18.92
C ASP A 31 -9.28 2.97 -17.47
N ARG A 32 -8.42 3.38 -16.55
CA ARG A 32 -8.77 3.59 -15.13
C ARG A 32 -9.63 4.82 -14.94
N ARG A 33 -9.72 5.69 -15.95
CA ARG A 33 -10.49 6.95 -15.94
C ARG A 33 -11.81 6.85 -16.70
N ARG A 34 -12.28 5.63 -16.97
CA ARG A 34 -13.60 5.38 -17.57
C ARG A 34 -14.68 5.50 -16.50
N ARG A 35 -15.74 6.24 -16.81
CA ARG A 35 -16.94 6.32 -15.98
C ARG A 35 -18.18 6.14 -16.85
N PRO A 36 -19.29 5.60 -16.31
CA PRO A 36 -20.57 5.63 -16.98
C PRO A 36 -21.03 7.07 -17.24
N LEU A 37 -21.68 7.28 -18.37
CA LEU A 37 -22.48 8.47 -18.62
C LEU A 37 -23.92 8.19 -18.18
N TRP A 38 -24.40 8.92 -17.18
CA TRP A 38 -25.79 8.86 -16.72
C TRP A 38 -26.67 9.79 -17.56
N PHE A 39 -27.79 9.26 -18.04
CA PHE A 39 -28.80 9.99 -18.81
C PHE A 39 -30.17 9.36 -18.61
N ASP A 40 -31.22 10.13 -18.84
CA ASP A 40 -32.59 9.68 -18.65
C ASP A 40 -32.93 8.49 -19.57
N GLY A 41 -33.45 7.41 -19.00
CA GLY A 41 -33.77 6.18 -19.72
C GLY A 41 -32.66 5.12 -19.74
N ARG A 42 -31.48 5.40 -19.17
CA ARG A 42 -30.46 4.36 -18.92
C ARG A 42 -30.85 3.52 -17.71
N PHE A 43 -30.79 2.20 -17.83
CA PHE A 43 -30.96 1.29 -16.70
C PHE A 43 -29.77 1.35 -15.74
N LEU A 44 -30.06 1.29 -14.45
CA LEU A 44 -29.06 1.14 -13.41
C LEU A 44 -28.58 -0.32 -13.37
N ASP A 45 -27.28 -0.54 -13.55
CA ASP A 45 -26.66 -1.87 -13.43
C ASP A 45 -25.46 -1.85 -12.48
N ALA A 46 -25.11 -3.02 -11.95
CA ALA A 46 -23.99 -3.17 -11.03
C ALA A 46 -22.64 -2.86 -11.71
N ALA A 47 -22.50 -3.20 -13.00
CA ALA A 47 -21.27 -2.97 -13.74
C ALA A 47 -20.94 -1.47 -13.90
N ALA A 48 -21.94 -0.63 -14.17
CA ALA A 48 -21.79 0.82 -14.23
C ALA A 48 -21.42 1.37 -12.86
N LEU A 49 -22.12 0.97 -11.79
CA LEU A 49 -21.82 1.43 -10.44
C LEU A 49 -20.40 1.03 -9.99
N ASN A 50 -19.95 -0.18 -10.31
CA ASN A 50 -18.58 -0.63 -10.01
C ASN A 50 -17.54 0.15 -10.84
N SER A 51 -17.83 0.43 -12.12
CA SER A 51 -16.95 1.28 -12.94
C SER A 51 -16.86 2.71 -12.39
N GLU A 52 -17.94 3.25 -11.85
CA GLU A 52 -17.96 4.58 -11.24
C GLU A 52 -17.18 4.60 -9.91
N GLN A 53 -17.32 3.58 -9.07
CA GLN A 53 -16.51 3.43 -7.85
C GLN A 53 -15.01 3.38 -8.17
N ASN A 54 -14.60 2.54 -9.13
CA ASN A 54 -13.21 2.45 -9.56
C ASN A 54 -12.65 3.78 -10.10
N TYR A 55 -13.47 4.54 -10.83
CA TYR A 55 -13.11 5.88 -11.31
C TYR A 55 -12.85 6.84 -10.15
N ILE A 56 -13.72 6.83 -9.13
CA ILE A 56 -13.60 7.68 -7.94
C ILE A 56 -12.35 7.31 -7.15
N LEU A 57 -12.15 6.02 -6.84
CA LEU A 57 -10.98 5.51 -6.13
C LEU A 57 -9.69 5.84 -6.87
N GLY A 58 -9.64 5.63 -8.20
CA GLY A 58 -8.48 5.97 -9.03
C GLY A 58 -8.16 7.46 -9.01
N ARG A 59 -9.19 8.33 -9.06
CA ARG A 59 -8.99 9.78 -8.94
C ARG A 59 -8.53 10.19 -7.54
N GLN A 60 -9.07 9.60 -6.48
CA GLN A 60 -8.66 9.89 -5.11
C GLN A 60 -7.20 9.48 -4.90
N ALA A 61 -6.80 8.31 -5.41
CA ALA A 61 -5.42 7.85 -5.37
C ALA A 61 -4.48 8.80 -6.14
N ASP A 62 -4.89 9.29 -7.30
CA ASP A 62 -4.12 10.29 -8.05
C ASP A 62 -3.92 11.59 -7.23
N ILE A 63 -4.96 12.08 -6.56
CA ILE A 63 -4.89 13.27 -5.70
C ILE A 63 -3.98 13.02 -4.49
N ALA A 64 -4.12 11.86 -3.84
CA ALA A 64 -3.31 11.49 -2.68
C ALA A 64 -1.82 11.40 -3.05
N ARG A 65 -1.48 10.83 -4.22
CA ARG A 65 -0.09 10.80 -4.70
C ARG A 65 0.47 12.20 -4.95
N VAL A 66 -0.36 13.14 -5.41
CA VAL A 66 0.06 14.55 -5.60
C VAL A 66 0.21 15.28 -4.27
N ALA A 67 -0.62 14.97 -3.27
CA ALA A 67 -0.52 15.54 -1.93
C ALA A 67 0.73 15.05 -1.17
N GLY A 68 1.24 13.88 -1.56
CA GLY A 68 2.47 13.28 -1.05
C GLY A 68 2.20 11.92 -0.40
N VAL A 69 3.16 11.01 -0.54
CA VAL A 69 3.08 9.64 -0.03
C VAL A 69 3.97 9.45 1.20
N GLY A 70 3.57 8.57 2.11
CA GLY A 70 4.26 8.32 3.38
C GLY A 70 3.33 8.31 4.59
N VAL A 71 3.93 8.30 5.79
CA VAL A 71 3.22 8.42 7.06
C VAL A 71 2.78 9.86 7.25
N VAL A 72 1.49 10.08 7.54
CA VAL A 72 0.96 11.42 7.83
C VAL A 72 1.10 11.70 9.32
N GLN A 73 0.72 10.73 10.16
CA GLN A 73 0.76 10.85 11.61
C GLN A 73 0.86 9.48 12.27
N GLY A 74 1.63 9.40 13.36
CA GLY A 74 1.74 8.19 14.18
C GLY A 74 2.43 7.05 13.45
N LEU A 75 1.85 5.84 13.55
CA LEU A 75 2.34 4.60 12.94
C LEU A 75 3.80 4.29 13.30
N PHE A 76 4.22 4.65 14.51
CA PHE A 76 5.50 4.21 15.02
C PHE A 76 5.43 2.74 15.41
N VAL A 77 6.58 2.11 15.26
CA VAL A 77 6.75 0.68 15.50
C VAL A 77 7.80 0.53 16.55
N ASP A 78 7.48 -0.22 17.60
CA ASP A 78 8.44 -0.61 18.62
C ASP A 78 8.38 -2.11 18.87
N HIS A 79 9.45 -2.67 19.41
CA HIS A 79 9.46 -4.02 19.93
C HIS A 79 9.07 -3.99 21.40
N LYS A 80 8.30 -4.99 21.85
CA LYS A 80 7.93 -5.08 23.26
C LYS A 80 9.07 -5.74 24.03
N GLU A 81 9.73 -5.01 24.93
CA GLU A 81 10.89 -5.49 25.71
C GLU A 81 10.64 -6.85 26.39
N ASN A 82 9.42 -7.07 26.92
CA ASN A 82 9.04 -8.30 27.62
C ASN A 82 8.54 -9.43 26.70
N ARG A 83 8.45 -9.21 25.38
CA ARG A 83 8.01 -10.21 24.39
C ARG A 83 8.83 -10.10 23.11
N ALA A 84 9.88 -10.91 23.01
CA ALA A 84 10.88 -10.87 21.94
C ALA A 84 10.35 -11.15 20.51
N ARG A 85 9.07 -11.49 20.34
CA ARG A 85 8.41 -11.75 19.04
C ARG A 85 7.27 -10.77 18.74
N THR A 86 6.96 -9.89 19.69
CA THR A 86 5.82 -8.99 19.60
C THR A 86 6.28 -7.60 19.20
N VAL A 87 5.62 -7.07 18.17
CA VAL A 87 5.74 -5.69 17.75
C VAL A 87 4.54 -4.91 18.27
N LYS A 88 4.80 -3.71 18.77
CA LYS A 88 3.83 -2.71 19.13
C LYS A 88 3.71 -1.72 17.97
N LEU A 89 2.48 -1.48 17.51
CA LEU A 89 2.17 -0.53 16.46
C LEU A 89 1.24 0.55 17.02
N GLU A 90 1.69 1.79 16.97
CA GLU A 90 0.89 2.95 17.41
C GLU A 90 -0.22 3.28 16.40
N ALA A 91 -1.30 3.85 16.92
CA ALA A 91 -2.36 4.41 16.10
C ALA A 91 -1.82 5.50 15.16
N GLY A 92 -2.46 5.63 13.99
CA GLY A 92 -2.04 6.60 12.99
C GLY A 92 -2.55 6.27 11.59
N HIS A 93 -2.11 7.06 10.63
CA HIS A 93 -2.49 6.89 9.24
C HIS A 93 -1.40 7.39 8.27
N GLY A 94 -1.48 6.91 7.04
CA GLY A 94 -0.58 7.29 5.97
C GLY A 94 -1.12 6.95 4.60
N ILE A 95 -0.37 7.35 3.57
CA ILE A 95 -0.71 7.19 2.17
C ILE A 95 0.34 6.30 1.52
N THR A 96 -0.08 5.20 0.90
CA THR A 96 0.81 4.31 0.16
C THR A 96 1.38 4.99 -1.09
N PRO A 97 2.49 4.51 -1.67
CA PRO A 97 2.97 4.98 -2.97
C PRO A 97 1.95 4.86 -4.12
N ALA A 98 0.96 3.97 -3.99
CA ALA A 98 -0.16 3.85 -4.93
C ALA A 98 -1.21 4.98 -4.78
N GLY A 99 -1.20 5.69 -3.65
CA GLY A 99 -2.17 6.75 -3.31
C GLY A 99 -3.32 6.27 -2.44
N GLU A 100 -3.23 5.07 -1.88
CA GLU A 100 -4.29 4.50 -1.03
C GLU A 100 -4.07 4.91 0.42
N LEU A 101 -5.17 5.15 1.15
CA LEU A 101 -5.13 5.47 2.57
C LEU A 101 -5.01 4.17 3.39
N VAL A 102 -4.11 4.17 4.37
CA VAL A 102 -4.02 3.12 5.39
C VAL A 102 -4.13 3.73 6.77
N MET A 103 -4.83 3.06 7.68
CA MET A 103 -5.12 3.58 9.00
C MET A 103 -5.12 2.46 10.04
N ILE A 104 -4.57 2.78 11.21
CA ILE A 104 -4.66 2.00 12.43
C ILE A 104 -5.35 2.90 13.45
N GLY A 105 -6.58 2.54 13.85
CA GLY A 105 -7.41 3.38 14.72
C GLY A 105 -6.90 3.41 16.17
N ASP A 106 -6.50 2.25 16.68
CA ASP A 106 -6.02 2.07 18.05
C ASP A 106 -4.66 1.38 18.04
N GLU A 107 -3.87 1.63 19.09
CA GLU A 107 -2.62 0.91 19.33
C GLU A 107 -2.85 -0.60 19.38
N MET A 108 -2.00 -1.37 18.68
CA MET A 108 -2.12 -2.82 18.62
C MET A 108 -0.78 -3.52 18.82
N GLU A 109 -0.86 -4.74 19.38
CA GLU A 109 0.27 -5.63 19.56
C GLU A 109 0.14 -6.83 18.64
N ILE A 110 1.22 -7.17 17.93
CA ILE A 110 1.23 -8.22 16.90
C ILE A 110 2.34 -9.20 17.22
N ASP A 111 1.99 -10.46 17.45
CA ASP A 111 2.97 -11.54 17.55
C ASP A 111 3.35 -12.02 16.14
N LEU A 112 4.61 -11.78 15.75
CA LEU A 112 5.10 -12.13 14.42
C LEU A 112 5.23 -13.65 14.20
N ALA A 113 5.08 -14.46 15.27
CA ALA A 113 5.16 -15.91 15.25
C ALA A 113 3.80 -16.62 15.42
N ASP A 114 2.67 -15.91 15.49
CA ASP A 114 1.33 -16.52 15.56
C ASP A 114 0.90 -17.08 14.20
N VAL A 115 1.40 -18.28 13.87
CA VAL A 115 1.11 -18.97 12.60
C VAL A 115 -0.39 -19.22 12.40
N PRO A 116 -1.17 -19.66 13.41
CA PRO A 116 -2.63 -19.81 13.28
C PRO A 116 -3.35 -18.52 12.87
N GLU A 117 -3.07 -17.40 13.54
CA GLU A 117 -3.71 -16.13 13.24
C GLU A 117 -3.33 -15.62 11.85
N ILE A 118 -2.05 -15.71 11.49
CA ILE A 118 -1.55 -15.35 10.15
C ILE A 118 -2.28 -16.15 9.06
N ARG A 119 -2.45 -17.47 9.23
CA ARG A 119 -3.14 -18.31 8.23
C ARG A 119 -4.62 -17.95 8.09
N LYS A 120 -5.28 -17.64 9.20
CA LYS A 120 -6.69 -17.22 9.18
C LYS A 120 -6.85 -15.90 8.43
N LEU A 121 -5.96 -14.93 8.69
CA LEU A 121 -5.96 -13.63 8.02
C LEU A 121 -5.60 -13.76 6.53
N ASP A 122 -4.57 -14.54 6.18
CA ASP A 122 -4.20 -14.78 4.78
C ASP A 122 -5.34 -15.46 4.00
N ALA A 123 -6.14 -16.33 4.65
CA ALA A 123 -7.33 -16.93 4.05
C ALA A 123 -8.47 -15.92 3.88
N SER A 124 -8.75 -15.08 4.90
CA SER A 124 -9.83 -14.08 4.82
C SER A 124 -9.56 -12.97 3.81
N PHE A 125 -8.29 -12.62 3.59
CA PHE A 125 -7.89 -11.59 2.63
C PHE A 125 -7.57 -12.14 1.23
N GLY A 126 -7.77 -13.44 0.98
CA GLY A 126 -7.42 -14.06 -0.31
C GLY A 126 -5.92 -14.00 -0.65
N LEU A 127 -5.05 -13.81 0.35
CA LEU A 127 -3.59 -13.69 0.19
C LEU A 127 -2.87 -15.05 0.10
N SER A 128 -3.64 -16.14 0.09
CA SER A 128 -3.16 -17.53 0.18
C SER A 128 -2.49 -18.08 -1.09
N GLU A 129 -2.61 -17.40 -2.24
CA GLU A 129 -2.16 -17.92 -3.54
C GLU A 129 -0.68 -17.68 -3.88
N LEU A 130 0.07 -16.94 -3.05
CA LEU A 130 1.50 -16.74 -3.26
C LEU A 130 2.31 -17.68 -2.36
N PRO A 131 3.26 -18.48 -2.90
CA PRO A 131 4.07 -19.39 -2.09
C PRO A 131 4.99 -18.57 -1.18
N ARG A 132 4.53 -18.26 0.04
CA ARG A 132 5.32 -17.63 1.08
C ARG A 132 6.15 -18.69 1.80
N GLN A 133 7.41 -18.36 2.04
CA GLN A 133 8.32 -19.10 2.91
C GLN A 133 7.57 -19.63 4.14
N THR A 134 7.75 -20.91 4.45
CA THR A 134 7.07 -21.60 5.56
C THR A 134 7.11 -20.74 6.82
N ALA A 135 5.93 -20.29 7.29
CA ALA A 135 5.80 -19.40 8.46
C ALA A 135 6.48 -19.93 9.73
N LEU A 136 6.79 -21.23 9.76
CA LEU A 136 7.43 -21.93 10.87
C LEU A 136 8.88 -21.47 11.14
N ASN A 137 9.61 -20.94 10.15
CA ASN A 137 11.03 -20.56 10.31
C ASN A 137 11.35 -19.24 9.57
N ARG A 138 10.69 -18.14 9.94
CA ARG A 138 10.99 -16.82 9.40
C ARG A 138 12.33 -16.31 9.94
N SER A 139 13.38 -16.48 9.15
CA SER A 139 14.73 -15.97 9.41
C SER A 139 15.18 -15.12 8.24
N GLY A 140 15.54 -13.87 8.49
CA GLY A 140 15.94 -12.93 7.44
C GLY A 140 15.57 -11.49 7.76
N LEU A 141 15.72 -10.63 6.74
CA LEU A 141 15.28 -9.25 6.79
C LEU A 141 13.88 -9.14 6.22
N TYR A 142 13.03 -8.39 6.89
CA TYR A 142 11.65 -8.13 6.50
C TYR A 142 11.34 -6.64 6.61
N ILE A 143 10.45 -6.16 5.75
CA ILE A 143 9.79 -4.88 5.88
C ILE A 143 8.43 -5.14 6.54
N LEU A 144 8.20 -4.51 7.69
CA LEU A 144 6.86 -4.38 8.24
C LEU A 144 6.16 -3.23 7.53
N ALA A 145 5.03 -3.51 6.90
CA ALA A 145 4.28 -2.55 6.11
C ALA A 145 2.78 -2.70 6.29
N LEU A 146 2.05 -1.61 6.05
CA LEU A 146 0.60 -1.61 5.97
C LEU A 146 0.16 -1.78 4.52
N ARG A 147 -0.85 -2.61 4.31
CA ARG A 147 -1.45 -2.86 3.00
C ARG A 147 -2.96 -2.56 3.07
N PRO A 148 -3.50 -1.71 2.19
CA PRO A 148 -4.93 -1.61 2.03
C PRO A 148 -5.47 -2.94 1.48
N VAL A 149 -6.50 -3.46 2.12
CA VAL A 149 -7.17 -4.69 1.71
C VAL A 149 -8.66 -4.48 1.78
N GLU A 150 -9.37 -5.18 0.93
CA GLU A 150 -10.83 -5.27 0.99
C GLU A 150 -11.19 -6.69 1.40
N TYR A 151 -12.22 -6.82 2.21
CA TYR A 151 -12.84 -8.10 2.44
C TYR A 151 -14.35 -7.97 2.31
N THR A 152 -14.94 -9.05 1.85
CA THR A 152 -16.38 -9.13 1.73
C THR A 152 -17.00 -9.60 3.04
N SER A 153 -18.17 -9.06 3.36
CA SER A 153 -18.87 -9.39 4.60
C SER A 153 -20.38 -9.32 4.40
N HIS A 154 -21.12 -9.78 5.42
CA HIS A 154 -22.58 -9.76 5.44
C HIS A 154 -23.18 -10.52 4.25
N PRO A 155 -23.05 -11.86 4.21
CA PRO A 155 -23.59 -12.67 3.12
C PRO A 155 -25.10 -12.44 2.96
N VAL A 156 -25.53 -12.11 1.75
CA VAL A 156 -26.93 -11.91 1.38
C VAL A 156 -27.31 -12.94 0.34
N ALA A 157 -28.53 -13.47 0.45
CA ALA A 157 -29.04 -14.39 -0.54
C ALA A 157 -29.25 -13.67 -1.88
N SER A 158 -28.59 -14.14 -2.94
CA SER A 158 -28.89 -13.69 -4.29
C SER A 158 -30.09 -14.44 -4.84
N TYR A 159 -30.81 -13.79 -5.74
CA TYR A 159 -31.88 -14.44 -6.49
C TYR A 159 -31.39 -14.71 -7.90
N PRO A 160 -31.58 -15.95 -8.41
CA PRO A 160 -31.16 -16.29 -9.75
C PRO A 160 -31.88 -15.42 -10.77
N THR A 161 -31.13 -14.85 -11.72
CA THR A 161 -31.67 -14.05 -12.83
C THR A 161 -32.20 -14.91 -13.98
N SER A 162 -32.14 -16.23 -13.84
CA SER A 162 -32.58 -17.22 -14.83
C SER A 162 -33.39 -18.33 -14.16
N ILE A 163 -34.40 -18.85 -14.88
CA ILE A 163 -35.36 -19.84 -14.38
C ILE A 163 -34.69 -21.13 -13.86
N ASN A 164 -33.55 -21.51 -14.44
CA ASN A 164 -32.82 -22.74 -14.09
C ASN A 164 -31.60 -22.49 -13.18
N ALA A 165 -31.34 -21.25 -12.76
CA ALA A 165 -30.17 -20.95 -11.95
C ALA A 165 -30.43 -21.23 -10.46
N THR A 166 -29.40 -21.73 -9.77
CA THR A 166 -29.47 -22.02 -8.34
C THR A 166 -29.31 -20.72 -7.55
N ARG A 167 -29.97 -20.66 -6.38
CA ARG A 167 -29.76 -19.58 -5.41
C ARG A 167 -28.29 -19.59 -4.98
N SER A 168 -27.57 -18.48 -5.17
CA SER A 168 -26.23 -18.30 -4.59
C SER A 168 -26.32 -17.42 -3.34
N VAL A 169 -25.26 -17.46 -2.55
CA VAL A 169 -25.01 -16.45 -1.53
C VAL A 169 -23.96 -15.53 -2.13
N GLU A 170 -24.28 -14.25 -2.16
CA GLU A 170 -23.35 -13.21 -2.60
C GLU A 170 -23.03 -12.35 -1.38
N ASP A 171 -21.87 -11.71 -1.39
CA ASP A 171 -21.50 -10.85 -0.28
C ASP A 171 -22.23 -9.50 -0.38
N GLY A 172 -22.85 -9.09 0.74
CA GLY A 172 -23.68 -7.89 0.78
C GLY A 172 -22.90 -6.59 0.91
N LEU A 173 -21.67 -6.65 1.47
CA LEU A 173 -20.84 -5.48 1.72
C LEU A 173 -19.37 -5.75 1.39
N ILE A 174 -18.72 -4.75 0.78
CA ILE A 174 -17.26 -4.64 0.68
C ILE A 174 -16.82 -3.72 1.82
N VAL A 175 -15.84 -4.18 2.61
CA VAL A 175 -15.27 -3.41 3.73
C VAL A 175 -13.80 -3.19 3.46
N GLU A 176 -13.40 -1.91 3.41
CA GLU A 176 -12.00 -1.51 3.36
C GLU A 176 -11.35 -1.68 4.73
N ALA A 177 -10.14 -2.23 4.74
CA ALA A 177 -9.35 -2.45 5.93
C ALA A 177 -7.85 -2.26 5.65
N THR A 178 -7.07 -2.24 6.72
CA THR A 178 -5.61 -2.19 6.64
C THR A 178 -5.02 -3.47 7.23
N ALA A 179 -4.32 -4.24 6.41
CA ALA A 179 -3.59 -5.42 6.84
C ALA A 179 -2.14 -5.07 7.19
N VAL A 180 -1.66 -5.56 8.33
CA VAL A 180 -0.24 -5.53 8.67
C VAL A 180 0.46 -6.69 7.97
N THR A 181 1.49 -6.40 7.20
CA THR A 181 2.17 -7.38 6.35
C THR A 181 3.67 -7.38 6.58
N LEU A 182 4.26 -8.57 6.56
CA LEU A 182 5.70 -8.78 6.55
C LEU A 182 6.14 -9.14 5.13
N ILE A 183 7.00 -8.30 4.55
CA ILE A 183 7.51 -8.47 3.18
C ILE A 183 8.98 -8.84 3.28
N PRO A 184 9.44 -9.97 2.71
CA PRO A 184 10.85 -10.33 2.74
C PRO A 184 11.68 -9.29 1.98
N TYR A 185 12.71 -8.76 2.63
CA TYR A 185 13.68 -7.87 1.99
C TYR A 185 14.75 -8.75 1.32
N PRO A 186 14.96 -8.65 0.00
CA PRO A 186 15.90 -9.52 -0.68
C PRO A 186 17.33 -9.04 -0.38
N ASP A 187 18.12 -9.87 0.29
CA ASP A 187 19.52 -9.58 0.59
C ASP A 187 20.43 -10.77 0.27
N GLN A 188 21.73 -10.65 0.55
CA GLN A 188 22.72 -11.68 0.20
C GLN A 188 22.65 -12.96 1.06
N GLY A 189 21.59 -13.14 1.85
CA GLY A 189 21.28 -14.39 2.54
C GLY A 189 22.07 -14.64 3.83
N SER A 190 21.83 -15.82 4.42
CA SER A 190 22.22 -16.22 5.79
C SER A 190 23.74 -16.37 6.04
N ARG A 191 24.60 -16.19 5.04
CA ARG A 191 26.06 -16.41 5.20
C ARG A 191 26.77 -15.26 5.93
N VAL A 192 26.10 -14.12 6.06
CA VAL A 192 26.64 -12.89 6.64
C VAL A 192 25.94 -12.60 7.97
N GLU A 193 26.69 -12.16 8.98
CA GLU A 193 26.10 -11.77 10.27
C GLU A 193 25.06 -10.66 10.11
N LEU A 194 24.01 -10.68 10.94
CA LEU A 194 22.88 -9.75 10.87
C LEU A 194 23.31 -8.27 10.99
N ASN A 195 24.36 -7.97 11.76
CA ASN A 195 24.88 -6.61 11.89
C ASN A 195 25.59 -6.12 10.62
N GLN A 196 26.30 -7.00 9.93
CA GLN A 196 26.92 -6.67 8.64
C GLN A 196 25.85 -6.48 7.56
N ARG A 197 24.80 -7.31 7.56
CA ARG A 197 23.62 -7.15 6.69
C ARG A 197 22.94 -5.80 6.93
N ARG A 198 22.76 -5.39 8.19
CA ARG A 198 22.22 -4.07 8.54
C ARG A 198 23.02 -2.93 7.89
N ARG A 199 24.36 -2.96 7.98
CA ARG A 199 25.24 -1.95 7.35
C ARG A 199 25.12 -1.91 5.82
N GLN A 200 25.03 -3.08 5.19
CA GLN A 200 24.85 -3.16 3.74
C GLN A 200 23.52 -2.54 3.30
N VAL A 201 22.42 -2.85 4.00
CA VAL A 201 21.11 -2.28 3.71
C VAL A 201 21.09 -0.77 3.94
N VAL A 202 21.73 -0.27 5.00
CA VAL A 202 21.88 1.19 5.22
C VAL A 202 22.52 1.84 4.00
N ARG A 203 23.64 1.31 3.51
CA ARG A 203 24.28 1.83 2.30
C ARG A 203 23.35 1.76 1.08
N GLU A 204 22.71 0.61 0.87
CA GLU A 204 21.83 0.40 -0.28
C GLU A 204 20.65 1.39 -0.30
N VAL A 205 20.03 1.62 0.86
CA VAL A 205 18.86 2.49 0.97
C VAL A 205 19.25 3.97 0.94
N PHE A 206 20.28 4.37 1.68
CA PHE A 206 20.60 5.79 1.87
C PHE A 206 21.59 6.34 0.83
N ILE A 207 22.51 5.52 0.32
CA ILE A 207 23.52 5.94 -0.67
C ILE A 207 23.07 5.59 -2.07
N ASP A 208 22.66 4.34 -2.30
CA ASP A 208 22.27 3.87 -3.64
C ASP A 208 20.80 4.23 -3.98
N GLY A 209 20.02 4.72 -3.00
CA GLY A 209 18.62 5.11 -3.18
C GLY A 209 17.69 3.95 -3.51
N SER A 210 18.07 2.72 -3.16
CA SER A 210 17.33 1.51 -3.50
C SER A 210 15.97 1.46 -2.82
N ARG A 211 14.93 1.17 -3.61
CA ARG A 211 13.55 0.88 -3.14
C ARG A 211 13.24 -0.62 -3.17
N LYS A 212 14.27 -1.45 -3.11
CA LYS A 212 14.14 -2.90 -3.20
C LYS A 212 13.21 -3.43 -2.11
N GLY A 213 12.36 -4.38 -2.47
CA GLY A 213 11.42 -5.01 -1.53
C GLY A 213 10.26 -4.13 -1.06
N GLN A 214 10.05 -2.94 -1.64
CA GLN A 214 8.95 -2.03 -1.31
C GLN A 214 7.95 -1.93 -2.48
N PRO A 215 6.91 -2.78 -2.51
CA PRO A 215 5.82 -2.65 -3.49
C PRO A 215 5.12 -1.29 -3.40
N THR A 216 4.52 -0.84 -4.50
CA THR A 216 3.82 0.45 -4.53
C THR A 216 2.52 0.46 -3.71
N GLY A 217 1.84 -0.67 -3.58
CA GLY A 217 0.60 -0.81 -2.82
C GLY A 217 0.79 -1.04 -1.32
N VAL A 218 1.94 -0.69 -0.73
CA VAL A 218 2.17 -0.82 0.72
C VAL A 218 2.85 0.40 1.30
N LEU A 219 2.53 0.72 2.55
CA LEU A 219 3.19 1.76 3.34
C LEU A 219 4.24 1.12 4.26
N PRO A 220 5.55 1.25 3.97
CA PRO A 220 6.60 0.69 4.82
C PRO A 220 6.72 1.46 6.14
N LEU A 221 6.79 0.73 7.25
CA LEU A 221 6.88 1.30 8.60
C LEU A 221 8.22 1.02 9.29
N ALA A 222 8.76 -0.19 9.16
CA ALA A 222 10.04 -0.54 9.80
C ALA A 222 10.74 -1.68 9.06
N MET A 223 12.07 -1.70 9.16
CA MET A 223 12.89 -2.84 8.81
C MET A 223 13.09 -3.71 10.06
N ILE A 224 12.85 -5.01 9.94
CA ILE A 224 12.97 -5.96 11.05
C ILE A 224 13.89 -7.11 10.63
N ALA A 225 14.85 -7.45 11.48
CA ALA A 225 15.59 -8.70 11.38
C ALA A 225 14.97 -9.76 12.28
N LEU A 226 14.61 -10.88 11.68
CA LEU A 226 14.08 -12.04 12.39
C LEU A 226 15.09 -13.18 12.36
N ASN A 227 15.20 -13.89 13.48
CA ASN A 227 15.87 -15.17 13.57
C ASN A 227 14.91 -16.15 14.25
N LEU A 228 14.40 -17.14 13.49
CA LEU A 228 13.40 -18.10 13.95
C LEU A 228 12.18 -17.41 14.60
N GLY A 229 11.71 -16.33 13.97
CA GLY A 229 10.59 -15.52 14.46
C GLY A 229 10.90 -14.57 15.62
N VAL A 230 12.11 -14.60 16.18
CA VAL A 230 12.53 -13.67 17.23
C VAL A 230 13.12 -12.40 16.61
N ILE A 231 12.68 -11.25 17.10
CA ILE A 231 13.16 -9.93 16.67
C ILE A 231 14.59 -9.75 17.20
N GLN A 232 15.55 -9.62 16.28
CA GLN A 232 16.95 -9.37 16.59
C GLN A 232 17.25 -7.87 16.65
N TRP A 233 16.64 -7.12 15.73
CA TRP A 233 16.64 -5.67 15.76
C TRP A 233 15.46 -5.15 14.94
N LEU A 234 15.06 -3.92 15.26
CA LEU A 234 14.01 -3.17 14.59
C LEU A 234 14.55 -1.77 14.27
N ASP A 235 14.39 -1.33 13.03
CA ASP A 235 14.85 -0.03 12.55
C ASP A 235 13.75 0.66 11.75
N VAL A 236 13.07 1.60 12.39
CA VAL A 236 11.97 2.38 11.81
C VAL A 236 12.47 3.27 10.67
N PHE A 237 13.56 4.00 10.90
CA PHE A 237 14.03 5.06 10.03
C PHE A 237 14.70 4.56 8.74
N MET A 238 15.04 3.27 8.65
CA MET A 238 15.49 2.66 7.40
C MET A 238 14.49 2.86 6.26
N VAL A 239 13.21 2.57 6.49
CA VAL A 239 12.20 2.53 5.42
C VAL A 239 11.04 3.51 5.61
N ARG A 240 10.72 3.91 6.85
CA ARG A 240 9.64 4.86 7.12
C ARG A 240 9.96 6.23 6.53
N ARG A 241 8.99 6.81 5.84
CA ARG A 241 9.06 8.18 5.31
C ARG A 241 7.79 8.90 5.69
N GLU A 242 7.92 10.15 6.15
CA GLU A 242 6.77 11.03 6.37
C GLU A 242 6.21 11.51 5.02
N VAL A 243 4.97 12.00 5.00
CA VAL A 243 4.37 12.63 3.81
C VAL A 243 5.13 13.89 3.40
N GLY A 244 5.19 14.17 2.09
CA GLY A 244 5.89 15.33 1.52
C GLY A 244 7.41 15.21 1.53
N ALA A 245 7.94 14.10 2.02
CA ALA A 245 9.37 13.89 2.19
C ALA A 245 10.07 13.52 0.86
N LEU A 246 9.33 13.02 -0.14
CA LEU A 246 9.87 12.60 -1.44
C LEU A 246 9.83 13.67 -2.54
N ASP A 247 8.94 14.66 -2.46
CA ASP A 247 8.61 15.54 -3.60
C ASP A 247 9.51 16.77 -3.76
N HIS A 248 10.57 16.92 -2.98
CA HIS A 248 11.39 18.14 -2.97
C HIS A 248 12.70 18.08 -3.76
N ASP A 249 12.94 17.05 -4.57
CA ASP A 249 14.10 17.02 -5.49
C ASP A 249 13.69 17.17 -6.96
N VAL A 250 12.79 18.13 -7.23
CA VAL A 250 12.31 18.48 -8.58
C VAL A 250 13.44 19.00 -9.48
N PHE A 251 14.57 19.42 -8.91
CA PHE A 251 15.70 19.99 -9.65
C PHE A 251 16.94 19.10 -9.78
N GLY A 252 16.92 17.86 -9.28
CA GLY A 252 17.87 16.80 -9.67
C GLY A 252 19.36 17.20 -9.62
N LEU A 253 19.77 18.02 -8.67
CA LEU A 253 21.17 18.51 -8.55
C LEU A 253 22.13 17.45 -7.97
N GLY A 254 21.77 16.17 -8.03
CA GLY A 254 22.56 15.05 -7.49
C GLY A 254 22.66 15.03 -5.96
N LEU A 255 21.82 15.80 -5.26
CA LEU A 255 21.78 15.82 -3.80
C LEU A 255 20.72 14.83 -3.31
N SER A 256 21.11 13.93 -2.41
CA SER A 256 20.14 13.05 -1.74
C SER A 256 18.96 13.85 -1.15
N PRO A 257 17.70 13.39 -1.32
CA PRO A 257 16.51 14.10 -0.85
C PRO A 257 16.60 14.45 0.64
N ARG A 258 16.10 15.63 1.03
CA ARG A 258 16.16 16.12 2.43
C ARG A 258 15.64 15.08 3.42
N ALA A 259 14.54 14.41 3.10
CA ALA A 259 13.95 13.36 3.91
C ALA A 259 14.84 12.14 4.12
N LEU A 260 15.61 11.77 3.09
CA LEU A 260 16.52 10.65 3.16
C LEU A 260 17.71 11.00 4.08
N LYS A 261 18.17 12.26 4.05
CA LYS A 261 19.17 12.76 5.01
C LYS A 261 18.63 12.84 6.44
N GLU A 262 17.41 13.34 6.62
CA GLU A 262 16.78 13.45 7.93
C GLU A 262 16.55 12.07 8.57
N SER A 263 16.06 11.11 7.78
CA SER A 263 15.92 9.73 8.23
C SER A 263 17.27 9.07 8.52
N TYR A 264 18.31 9.33 7.72
CA TYR A 264 19.67 8.86 8.02
C TYR A 264 20.19 9.39 9.36
N LEU A 265 19.99 10.69 9.65
CA LEU A 265 20.38 11.28 10.94
C LEU A 265 19.60 10.67 12.11
N ARG A 266 18.27 10.51 11.99
CA ARG A 266 17.45 9.86 13.02
C ARG A 266 17.86 8.41 13.26
N GLN A 267 18.15 7.69 12.17
CA GLN A 267 18.66 6.32 12.20
C GLN A 267 19.99 6.24 12.96
N TYR A 268 20.93 7.15 12.66
CA TYR A 268 22.22 7.21 13.33
C TYR A 268 22.08 7.55 14.83
N HIS A 269 21.24 8.52 15.17
CA HIS A 269 20.95 8.87 16.56
C HIS A 269 20.34 7.71 17.35
N ALA A 270 19.38 6.99 16.76
CA ALA A 270 18.76 5.81 17.39
C ALA A 270 19.73 4.64 17.62
N GLN A 271 20.89 4.63 16.97
CA GLN A 271 21.95 3.63 17.23
C GLN A 271 22.91 4.05 18.33
N LEU A 272 22.94 5.33 18.71
CA LEU A 272 23.84 5.86 19.73
C LEU A 272 23.21 5.87 21.13
N SER A 273 21.89 5.90 21.21
CA SER A 273 21.09 5.75 22.44
C SER A 273 21.01 4.29 22.87
#